data_AF-A0A1E2RW29-F1
#
_entry.id   AF-A0A1E2RW29-F1
#
_cell.length_a   1.000
_cell.length_b   1.000
_cell.length_c   1.000
_cell.angle_alpha   90.00
_cell.angle_beta   90.00
_cell.angle_gamma   90.00
#
_symmetry.space_group_name_H-M   'P 1'
#
loop_
_entity.id
_entity.type
_entity.pdbx_description
1 polymer ?
#
loop_
_entity_poly.entity_id
_entity_poly.type
_entity_poly.pdbx_seq_one_letter_code
_entity_poly.pdbx_strand_id
1 'polypeptide(L)'
;MGDWMKWAAGVLVCALTVGILSNSAFALEGPNAAGPIGGTDIHSGQLPPAGLYGGALGYVSKATDFKGPDGETLPPFREADLEKQYFSPYLMYVPDWKILGGSVGVLGFLPMGNQCGHLQIGEAENCSVGLGDPYVELDWSYFFGRYRPSKDPEAIRSSKACRSSSASASRFPTAAMTTTTASSRFLAPA
;
A
#
# COMPACT_ATOMS: atom_id res chain seq x y z
N MET A 1 48.95 17.40 -4.76
CA MET A 1 47.61 17.85 -4.34
C MET A 1 46.62 18.03 -5.52
N GLY A 2 46.82 17.40 -6.69
CA GLY A 2 46.14 17.83 -7.93
C GLY A 2 44.91 17.05 -8.40
N ASP A 3 44.78 15.76 -8.07
CA ASP A 3 43.77 14.92 -8.74
C ASP A 3 42.60 14.52 -7.86
N TRP A 4 42.79 14.33 -6.55
CA TRP A 4 41.71 13.97 -5.61
C TRP A 4 40.58 15.03 -5.58
N MET A 5 40.93 16.30 -5.78
CA MET A 5 40.00 17.42 -5.74
C MET A 5 39.10 17.48 -7.00
N LYS A 6 39.60 16.97 -8.14
CA LYS A 6 38.81 16.86 -9.38
C LYS A 6 37.77 15.75 -9.28
N TRP A 7 38.14 14.62 -8.68
CA TRP A 7 37.22 13.52 -8.41
C TRP A 7 36.14 13.91 -7.41
N ALA A 8 36.52 14.59 -6.32
CA ALA A 8 35.56 15.09 -5.34
C ALA A 8 34.55 16.08 -5.94
N ALA A 9 35.03 17.00 -6.78
CA ALA A 9 34.16 17.95 -7.49
C ALA A 9 33.20 17.24 -8.47
N GLY A 10 33.68 16.24 -9.22
CA GLY A 10 32.84 15.47 -10.14
C GLY A 10 31.73 14.70 -9.43
N VAL A 11 32.03 14.05 -8.31
CA VAL A 11 31.03 13.32 -7.51
C VAL A 11 29.98 14.28 -6.94
N LEU A 12 30.40 15.47 -6.48
CA LEU A 12 29.50 16.45 -5.90
C LEU A 12 28.54 17.05 -6.93
N VAL A 13 29.03 17.32 -8.16
CA VAL A 13 28.20 17.79 -9.28
C VAL A 13 27.20 16.72 -9.71
N CYS A 14 27.62 15.46 -9.85
CA CYS A 14 26.70 14.36 -10.18
C CYS A 14 25.59 14.21 -9.12
N ALA A 15 25.94 14.24 -7.83
CA ALA A 15 24.97 14.15 -6.74
C ALA A 15 23.96 15.31 -6.75
N LEU A 16 24.43 16.54 -7.03
CA LEU A 16 23.55 17.71 -7.15
C LEU A 16 22.61 17.59 -8.36
N THR A 17 23.10 17.11 -9.51
CA THR A 17 22.26 16.97 -10.71
C THR A 17 21.16 15.91 -10.54
N VAL A 18 21.41 14.82 -9.82
CA VAL A 18 20.39 13.81 -9.51
C VAL A 18 19.33 14.36 -8.56
N GLY A 19 19.73 15.16 -7.57
CA GLY A 19 18.79 15.80 -6.63
C GLY A 19 17.91 16.91 -7.23
N ILE A 20 18.38 17.58 -8.29
CA ILE A 20 17.59 18.62 -8.98
C ILE A 20 16.64 18.00 -10.02
N LEU A 21 17.00 16.85 -10.60
CA LEU A 21 16.17 16.14 -11.59
C LEU A 21 15.14 15.18 -10.98
N SER A 22 15.18 14.95 -9.67
CA SER A 22 14.08 14.31 -8.94
C SER A 22 12.87 15.24 -8.91
N ASN A 23 12.05 15.18 -9.98
CA ASN A 23 10.73 15.78 -10.01
C ASN A 23 9.94 15.37 -8.77
N SER A 24 9.17 16.28 -8.22
CA SER A 24 8.17 15.98 -7.20
C SER A 24 7.24 14.92 -7.77
N ALA A 25 7.41 13.67 -7.35
CA ALA A 25 6.42 12.64 -7.55
C ALA A 25 5.22 13.06 -6.72
N PHE A 26 4.28 13.78 -7.34
CA PHE A 26 2.92 13.90 -6.84
C PHE A 26 2.30 12.52 -6.97
N ALA A 27 2.67 11.62 -6.05
CA ALA A 27 1.89 10.44 -5.81
C ALA A 27 0.51 10.97 -5.38
N LEU A 28 -0.49 10.79 -6.24
CA LEU A 28 -1.85 10.74 -5.74
C LEU A 28 -1.81 9.58 -4.73
N GLU A 29 -1.83 9.92 -3.45
CA GLU A 29 -2.32 9.02 -2.41
C GLU A 29 -3.65 8.51 -2.96
N GLY A 30 -3.67 7.29 -3.50
CA GLY A 30 -4.93 6.62 -3.83
C GLY A 30 -5.81 6.79 -2.60
N PRO A 31 -7.12 7.08 -2.77
CA PRO A 31 -7.95 7.43 -1.65
C PRO A 31 -7.65 6.45 -0.54
N ASN A 32 -7.26 7.00 0.60
CA ASN A 32 -7.23 6.31 1.87
C ASN A 32 -8.66 5.80 2.08
N ALA A 33 -9.02 4.74 1.38
CA ALA A 33 -10.03 3.80 1.80
C ALA A 33 -9.37 3.13 3.00
N ALA A 34 -9.35 3.90 4.09
CA ALA A 34 -9.22 3.42 5.44
C ALA A 34 -10.41 2.49 5.65
N GLY A 35 -10.34 1.29 5.08
CA GLY A 35 -10.86 0.13 5.77
C GLY A 35 -10.25 0.12 7.17
N PRO A 36 -10.93 -0.49 8.15
CA PRO A 36 -10.44 -0.52 9.52
C PRO A 36 -8.94 -0.81 9.53
N ILE A 37 -8.16 0.07 10.18
CA ILE A 37 -6.70 -0.09 10.33
C ILE A 37 -6.46 -1.53 10.78
N GLY A 38 -5.88 -2.36 9.91
CA GLY A 38 -5.71 -3.80 10.13
C GLY A 38 -6.45 -4.74 9.16
N GLY A 39 -7.29 -4.24 8.23
CA GLY A 39 -7.95 -5.09 7.22
C GLY A 39 -7.06 -5.39 6.01
N THR A 40 -6.50 -4.35 5.41
CA THR A 40 -5.45 -4.44 4.36
C THR A 40 -4.54 -3.22 4.38
N ASP A 41 -4.60 -2.41 5.45
CA ASP A 41 -3.65 -1.31 5.63
C ASP A 41 -2.28 -1.99 5.81
N ILE A 42 -1.54 -2.12 4.70
CA ILE A 42 -0.21 -2.73 4.60
C ILE A 42 0.78 -2.01 5.55
N HIS A 43 0.34 -0.90 6.11
CA HIS A 43 0.90 -0.18 7.25
C HIS A 43 0.79 -0.94 8.58
N SER A 44 1.18 -2.22 8.59
CA SER A 44 1.54 -2.90 9.83
C SER A 44 2.63 -2.07 10.49
N GLY A 45 2.30 -1.43 11.62
CA GLY A 45 3.14 -0.38 12.21
C GLY A 45 4.55 -0.84 12.58
N GLN A 46 4.82 -2.14 12.54
CA GLN A 46 6.10 -2.74 12.87
C GLN A 46 6.51 -3.73 11.78
N LEU A 47 7.70 -3.51 11.21
CA LEU A 47 8.31 -4.49 10.30
C LEU A 47 8.64 -5.78 11.05
N PRO A 48 8.58 -6.94 10.37
CA PRO A 48 9.03 -8.19 10.96
C PRO A 48 10.54 -8.15 11.23
N PRO A 49 11.09 -9.16 11.92
CA PRO A 49 12.54 -9.35 12.00
C PRO A 49 13.19 -9.37 10.60
N ALA A 50 14.52 -9.28 10.57
CA ALA A 50 15.24 -9.38 9.31
C ALA A 50 14.99 -10.73 8.64
N GLY A 51 14.79 -10.69 7.33
CA GLY A 51 14.44 -11.87 6.55
C GLY A 51 13.77 -11.52 5.22
N LEU A 52 13.56 -12.56 4.42
CA LEU A 52 12.76 -12.51 3.20
C LEU A 52 11.39 -13.14 3.49
N TYR A 53 10.34 -12.38 3.27
CA TYR A 53 8.95 -12.77 3.50
C TYR A 53 8.21 -12.78 2.18
N GLY A 54 7.41 -13.81 1.94
CA GLY A 54 6.56 -13.90 0.77
C GLY A 54 5.14 -14.30 1.17
N GLY A 55 4.18 -13.91 0.34
CA GLY A 55 2.81 -14.31 0.55
C GLY A 55 1.91 -13.84 -0.57
N ALA A 56 0.61 -13.94 -0.32
CA ALA A 56 -0.40 -13.39 -1.20
C ALA A 56 -1.56 -12.81 -0.39
N LEU A 57 -2.19 -11.80 -0.94
CA LEU A 57 -3.38 -11.16 -0.40
C LEU A 57 -4.54 -11.41 -1.36
N GLY A 58 -5.68 -11.81 -0.81
CA GLY A 58 -6.93 -11.97 -1.56
C GLY A 58 -8.04 -11.13 -0.93
N TYR A 59 -8.79 -10.40 -1.75
CA TYR A 59 -9.96 -9.67 -1.28
C TYR A 59 -11.08 -9.71 -2.30
N VAL A 60 -12.30 -9.77 -1.77
CA VAL A 60 -13.53 -9.62 -2.55
C VAL A 60 -14.25 -8.39 -2.00
N SER A 61 -14.62 -7.50 -2.91
CA SER A 61 -15.31 -6.25 -2.61
C SER A 61 -16.54 -6.19 -3.47
N LYS A 62 -17.67 -5.83 -2.86
CA LYS A 62 -18.92 -5.58 -3.56
C LYS A 62 -19.40 -4.20 -3.17
N ALA A 63 -19.76 -3.39 -4.14
CA ALA A 63 -20.31 -2.07 -3.89
C ALA A 63 -21.60 -1.90 -4.69
N THR A 64 -22.68 -1.80 -3.91
CA THR A 64 -24.08 -1.80 -4.38
C THR A 64 -24.71 -0.40 -4.38
N ASP A 65 -24.06 0.57 -3.73
CA ASP A 65 -24.60 1.90 -3.51
C ASP A 65 -23.45 2.91 -3.45
N PHE A 66 -23.66 4.07 -4.06
CA PHE A 66 -22.80 5.24 -3.88
C PHE A 66 -23.53 6.31 -3.10
N LYS A 67 -23.07 6.57 -1.88
CA LYS A 67 -23.67 7.55 -0.98
C LYS A 67 -23.05 8.93 -1.19
N GLY A 68 -23.90 9.96 -1.24
CA GLY A 68 -23.50 11.36 -1.27
C GLY A 68 -23.09 11.89 0.12
N PRO A 69 -22.72 13.18 0.22
CA PRO A 69 -22.37 13.83 1.49
C PRO A 69 -23.50 13.84 2.52
N ASP A 70 -24.73 13.72 2.06
CA ASP A 70 -25.97 13.64 2.83
C ASP A 70 -26.30 12.20 3.30
N GLY A 71 -25.52 11.21 2.87
CA GLY A 71 -25.77 9.79 3.16
C GLY A 71 -26.82 9.14 2.26
N GLU A 72 -27.41 9.89 1.33
CA GLU A 72 -28.39 9.38 0.37
C GLU A 72 -27.69 8.75 -0.84
N THR A 73 -28.32 7.73 -1.47
CA THR A 73 -27.76 7.16 -2.70
C THR A 73 -27.88 8.17 -3.84
N LEU A 74 -26.76 8.46 -4.50
CA LEU A 74 -26.71 9.34 -5.65
C LEU A 74 -27.61 8.78 -6.78
N PRO A 75 -28.54 9.57 -7.33
CA PRO A 75 -29.47 9.11 -8.37
C PRO A 75 -28.84 8.35 -9.55
N PRO A 76 -27.70 8.78 -10.15
CA PRO A 76 -27.11 8.06 -11.28
C PRO A 76 -26.53 6.68 -10.93
N PHE A 77 -26.35 6.36 -9.64
CA PHE A 77 -25.68 5.15 -9.16
C PHE A 77 -26.59 4.27 -8.29
N ARG A 78 -27.91 4.46 -8.33
CA ARG A 78 -28.88 3.71 -7.51
C ARG A 78 -28.96 2.22 -7.80
N GLU A 79 -28.53 1.80 -8.98
CA GLU A 79 -28.49 0.40 -9.39
C GLU A 79 -27.05 -0.08 -9.59
N ALA A 80 -26.04 0.64 -9.09
CA ALA A 80 -24.67 0.21 -9.25
C ALA A 80 -24.48 -1.17 -8.60
N ASP A 81 -24.04 -2.15 -9.36
CA ASP A 81 -23.62 -3.44 -8.83
C ASP A 81 -22.23 -3.73 -9.37
N LEU A 82 -21.21 -3.47 -8.55
CA LEU A 82 -19.83 -3.75 -8.90
C LEU A 82 -19.22 -4.76 -7.92
N GLU A 83 -18.81 -5.89 -8.45
CA GLU A 83 -18.05 -6.91 -7.74
C GLU A 83 -16.60 -6.90 -8.24
N LYS A 84 -15.66 -6.89 -7.30
CA LYS A 84 -14.23 -7.00 -7.59
C LYS A 84 -13.63 -8.14 -6.79
N GLN A 85 -12.88 -9.00 -7.45
CA GLN A 85 -12.05 -9.99 -6.78
C GLN A 85 -10.61 -9.72 -7.16
N TYR A 86 -9.76 -9.64 -6.15
CA TYR A 86 -8.35 -9.33 -6.32
C TYR A 86 -7.49 -10.35 -5.60
N PHE A 87 -6.35 -10.60 -6.22
CA PHE A 87 -5.28 -11.42 -5.73
C PHE A 87 -3.97 -10.66 -5.95
N SER A 88 -3.09 -10.65 -4.96
CA SER A 88 -1.81 -9.93 -5.06
C SER A 88 -0.71 -10.72 -4.36
N PRO A 89 0.15 -11.44 -5.10
CA PRO A 89 1.39 -11.95 -4.53
C PRO A 89 2.28 -10.79 -4.11
N TYR A 90 2.99 -10.98 -3.01
CA TYR A 90 3.93 -9.99 -2.49
C TYR A 90 5.22 -10.63 -2.03
N LEU A 91 6.29 -9.84 -2.04
CA LEU A 91 7.59 -10.17 -1.49
C LEU A 91 8.10 -8.98 -0.68
N MET A 92 8.52 -9.22 0.56
CA MET A 92 9.10 -8.24 1.45
C MET A 92 10.49 -8.66 1.87
N TYR A 93 11.46 -7.77 1.75
CA TYR A 93 12.81 -7.95 2.25
C TYR A 93 13.10 -6.97 3.38
N VAL A 94 13.49 -7.50 4.54
CA VAL A 94 13.92 -6.72 5.70
C VAL A 94 15.39 -7.04 5.97
N PRO A 95 16.33 -6.12 5.70
CA PRO A 95 17.73 -6.33 6.04
C PRO A 95 17.98 -6.31 7.56
N ASP A 96 19.11 -6.88 7.98
CA ASP A 96 19.59 -6.88 9.38
C ASP A 96 20.06 -5.51 9.88
N TRP A 97 20.34 -4.57 8.98
CA TRP A 97 20.84 -3.25 9.35
C TRP A 97 19.71 -2.30 9.72
N LYS A 98 20.02 -1.38 10.63
CA LYS A 98 19.08 -0.38 11.15
C LYS A 98 19.49 1.01 10.70
N ILE A 99 18.51 1.85 10.37
CA ILE A 99 18.70 3.30 10.16
C ILE A 99 18.02 4.02 11.32
N LEU A 100 18.74 4.91 12.01
CA LEU A 100 18.19 5.68 13.15
C LEU A 100 17.55 4.78 14.24
N GLY A 101 18.09 3.57 14.42
CA GLY A 101 17.59 2.57 15.35
C GLY A 101 16.33 1.81 14.89
N GLY A 102 15.76 2.17 13.74
CA GLY A 102 14.61 1.50 13.13
C GLY A 102 15.01 0.49 12.06
N SER A 103 14.13 -0.48 11.81
CA SER A 103 14.27 -1.44 10.72
C SER A 103 13.82 -0.77 9.41
N VAL A 104 14.45 -1.16 8.31
CA VAL A 104 14.01 -0.81 6.95
C VAL A 104 13.42 -2.04 6.29
N GLY A 105 12.40 -1.87 5.47
CA GLY A 105 11.78 -2.93 4.70
C GLY A 105 11.53 -2.48 3.27
N VAL A 106 11.66 -3.40 2.31
CA VAL A 106 11.26 -3.18 0.92
C VAL A 106 10.18 -4.20 0.62
N LEU A 107 8.98 -3.73 0.29
CA LEU A 107 7.85 -4.56 -0.09
C LEU A 107 7.51 -4.31 -1.55
N GLY A 108 7.35 -5.38 -2.32
CA GLY A 108 6.80 -5.32 -3.67
C GLY A 108 5.57 -6.23 -3.77
N PHE A 109 4.54 -5.79 -4.46
CA PHE A 109 3.39 -6.63 -4.79
C PHE A 109 2.83 -6.35 -6.18
N LEU A 110 2.23 -7.37 -6.77
CA LEU A 110 1.68 -7.32 -8.12
C LEU A 110 0.19 -7.68 -8.08
N PRO A 111 -0.71 -6.70 -8.05
CA PRO A 111 -2.14 -6.97 -8.00
C PRO A 111 -2.61 -7.55 -9.34
N MET A 112 -3.55 -8.49 -9.27
CA MET A 112 -4.29 -9.02 -10.40
C MET A 112 -5.71 -9.33 -9.96
N GLY A 113 -6.66 -9.31 -10.88
CA GLY A 113 -8.04 -9.54 -10.50
C GLY A 113 -9.01 -9.40 -11.63
N ASN A 114 -10.27 -9.52 -11.26
CA ASN A 114 -11.40 -9.26 -12.12
C ASN A 114 -12.36 -8.28 -11.45
N GLN A 115 -13.05 -7.52 -12.28
CA GLN A 115 -14.11 -6.61 -11.88
C GLN A 115 -15.27 -6.83 -12.85
N CYS A 116 -16.41 -7.24 -12.33
CA CYS A 116 -17.65 -7.43 -13.07
C CYS A 116 -18.72 -6.50 -12.50
N GLY A 117 -19.56 -5.95 -13.37
CA GLY A 117 -20.66 -5.13 -12.93
C GLY A 117 -20.98 -3.95 -13.84
N HIS A 118 -21.74 -3.01 -13.29
CA HIS A 118 -22.13 -1.77 -13.93
C HIS A 118 -22.16 -0.64 -12.89
N LEU A 119 -21.81 0.57 -13.30
CA LEU A 119 -21.80 1.74 -12.42
C LEU A 119 -23.11 2.51 -12.51
N GLN A 120 -23.66 2.65 -13.71
CA GLN A 120 -24.80 3.52 -13.95
C GLN A 120 -26.05 2.74 -14.35
N ILE A 121 -27.21 3.34 -14.04
CA ILE A 121 -28.50 2.84 -14.49
C ILE A 121 -28.50 2.78 -16.03
N GLY A 122 -28.84 1.62 -16.59
CA GLY A 122 -28.90 1.40 -18.04
C GLY A 122 -27.56 1.08 -18.70
N GLU A 123 -26.47 1.03 -17.94
CA GLU A 123 -25.20 0.48 -18.41
C GLU A 123 -25.25 -1.05 -18.41
N ALA A 124 -24.78 -1.68 -19.48
CA ALA A 124 -24.68 -3.14 -19.53
C ALA A 124 -23.59 -3.64 -18.57
N GLU A 125 -23.84 -4.79 -17.95
CA GLU A 125 -22.82 -5.46 -17.13
C GLU A 125 -21.60 -5.79 -17.99
N ASN A 126 -20.42 -5.36 -17.53
CA ASN A 126 -19.16 -5.66 -18.19
C ASN A 126 -18.18 -6.26 -17.18
N CYS A 127 -17.48 -7.30 -17.63
CA CYS A 127 -16.39 -7.90 -16.90
C CYS A 127 -15.06 -7.50 -17.50
N SER A 128 -14.13 -7.11 -16.64
CA SER A 128 -12.74 -6.84 -16.96
C SER A 128 -11.85 -7.74 -16.10
N VAL A 129 -10.81 -8.30 -16.71
CA VAL A 129 -9.77 -9.09 -16.03
C VAL A 129 -8.44 -8.47 -16.39
N GLY A 130 -7.55 -8.32 -15.40
CA GLY A 130 -6.26 -7.70 -15.67
C GLY A 130 -5.25 -7.86 -14.56
N LEU A 131 -4.02 -7.52 -14.92
CA LEU A 131 -2.96 -7.19 -13.98
C LEU A 131 -3.12 -5.70 -13.64
N GLY A 132 -3.09 -5.38 -12.36
CA GLY A 132 -2.96 -4.01 -11.90
C GLY A 132 -1.50 -3.56 -11.91
N ASP A 133 -1.30 -2.31 -11.55
CA ASP A 133 0.02 -1.71 -11.56
C ASP A 133 0.91 -2.32 -10.46
N PRO A 134 2.17 -2.68 -10.78
CA PRO A 134 3.10 -3.13 -9.76
C PRO A 134 3.33 -2.00 -8.75
N TYR A 135 3.44 -2.39 -7.49
CA TYR A 135 3.63 -1.48 -6.38
C TYR A 135 4.88 -1.85 -5.59
N VAL A 136 5.69 -0.86 -5.26
CA VAL A 136 6.85 -1.02 -4.39
C VAL A 136 6.79 0.03 -3.28
N GLU A 137 6.99 -0.43 -2.05
CA GLU A 137 6.99 0.36 -0.83
C GLU A 137 8.34 0.22 -0.13
N LEU A 138 8.87 1.37 0.30
CA LEU A 138 10.01 1.48 1.19
C LEU A 138 9.50 1.90 2.55
N ASP A 139 9.80 1.07 3.53
CA ASP A 139 9.34 1.23 4.90
C ASP A 139 10.48 1.47 5.85
N TRP A 140 10.26 2.37 6.79
CA TRP A 140 11.07 2.50 7.97
C TRP A 140 10.17 2.41 9.20
N SER A 141 10.50 1.52 10.15
CA SER A 141 9.75 1.39 11.40
C SER A 141 10.67 1.35 12.62
N TYR A 142 10.28 2.08 13.66
CA TYR A 142 10.95 2.11 14.95
C TYR A 142 10.02 1.64 16.07
N PHE A 143 10.37 0.55 16.74
CA PHE A 143 9.62 0.02 17.87
C PHE A 143 10.11 0.60 19.19
N PHE A 144 9.22 1.28 19.94
CA PHE A 144 9.58 1.94 21.21
C PHE A 144 9.63 0.99 22.42
N GLY A 145 9.58 -0.33 22.22
CA GLY A 145 9.70 -1.31 23.31
C GLY A 145 8.48 -1.40 24.23
N ARG A 146 7.36 -0.73 23.91
CA ARG A 146 6.15 -0.71 24.74
C ARG A 146 4.92 -1.08 23.92
N TYR A 147 4.19 -2.09 24.38
CA TYR A 147 2.84 -2.38 23.89
C TYR A 147 1.85 -1.43 24.58
N ARG A 148 0.89 -0.88 23.84
CA ARG A 148 -0.27 -0.25 24.47
C ARG A 148 -1.17 -1.37 25.00
N PRO A 149 -1.51 -1.35 26.31
CA PRO A 149 -2.59 -2.18 26.80
C PRO A 149 -3.85 -1.80 26.04
N SER A 150 -4.56 -2.79 25.49
CA SER A 150 -5.91 -2.56 25.02
C SER A 150 -6.81 -2.27 26.23
N LYS A 151 -7.81 -1.40 26.04
CA LYS A 151 -8.91 -1.24 27.01
C LYS A 151 -9.93 -2.37 26.89
N ASP A 152 -9.89 -3.10 25.79
CA ASP A 152 -10.69 -4.28 25.51
C ASP A 152 -9.90 -5.55 25.88
N PRO A 153 -10.41 -6.39 26.80
CA PRO A 153 -9.75 -7.62 27.23
C PRO A 153 -9.61 -8.68 26.11
N GLU A 154 -10.38 -8.61 25.02
CA GLU A 154 -10.31 -9.56 23.90
C GLU A 154 -9.40 -9.09 22.76
N ALA A 155 -8.95 -7.83 22.80
CA ALA A 155 -8.14 -7.28 21.72
C ALA A 155 -6.66 -7.66 21.84
N ILE A 156 -6.06 -7.96 20.69
CA ILE A 156 -4.63 -8.26 20.55
C ILE A 156 -3.81 -7.03 20.98
N ARG A 157 -2.73 -7.24 21.74
CA ARG A 157 -1.83 -6.16 22.18
C ARG A 157 -1.21 -5.45 20.97
N SER A 158 -1.44 -4.15 20.86
CA SER A 158 -0.83 -3.31 19.83
C SER A 158 0.52 -2.75 20.30
N SER A 159 1.55 -2.83 19.47
CA SER A 159 2.83 -2.17 19.73
C SER A 159 2.73 -0.67 19.46
N LYS A 160 3.42 0.16 20.27
CA LYS A 160 3.72 1.54 19.85
C LYS A 160 4.92 1.49 18.91
N ALA A 161 4.69 1.85 17.66
CA ALA A 161 5.74 2.04 16.68
C ALA A 161 5.53 3.35 15.93
N CYS A 162 6.63 3.97 15.48
CA CYS A 162 6.59 5.06 14.52
C CYS A 162 7.04 4.49 13.18
N ARG A 163 6.25 4.73 12.13
CA ARG A 163 6.54 4.29 10.77
C ARG A 163 6.52 5.50 9.84
N SER A 164 7.42 5.49 8.88
CA SER A 164 7.38 6.36 7.71
C SER A 164 7.53 5.44 6.50
N SER A 165 6.61 5.56 5.56
CA SER A 165 6.60 4.78 4.33
C SER A 165 6.53 5.71 3.14
N SER A 166 7.20 5.30 2.06
CA SER A 166 7.08 5.94 0.76
C SER A 166 6.85 4.85 -0.25
N ALA A 167 5.83 5.03 -1.07
CA ALA A 167 5.49 4.09 -2.11
C ALA A 167 5.40 4.75 -3.46
N SER A 168 5.75 3.98 -4.49
CA SER A 168 5.58 4.38 -5.88
C SER A 168 4.70 3.35 -6.58
N ALA A 169 3.64 3.85 -7.19
CA ALA A 169 2.79 3.10 -8.10
C ALA A 169 2.91 3.74 -9.48
N SER A 170 3.24 2.95 -10.51
CA SER A 170 3.18 3.43 -11.89
C SER A 170 1.74 3.31 -12.37
N ARG A 171 0.96 4.39 -12.32
CA ARG A 171 -0.48 4.34 -12.64
C ARG A 171 -0.78 4.26 -14.14
N PHE A 172 -1.67 3.36 -14.54
CA PHE A 172 -2.64 3.60 -15.62
C PHE A 172 -4.04 3.84 -15.00
N PRO A 173 -4.87 4.77 -15.53
CA PRO A 173 -5.96 5.38 -14.78
C PRO A 173 -7.07 4.39 -14.41
N THR A 174 -7.40 4.24 -13.12
CA THR A 174 -8.64 3.57 -12.66
C THR A 174 -9.16 4.22 -11.37
N ALA A 175 -10.48 4.40 -11.27
CA ALA A 175 -11.21 5.06 -10.19
C ALA A 175 -11.42 4.17 -8.94
N ALA A 176 -11.65 4.82 -7.79
CA ALA A 176 -11.72 4.19 -6.47
C ALA A 176 -13.15 3.83 -6.01
N MET A 177 -13.27 2.80 -5.14
CA MET A 177 -14.54 2.30 -4.59
C MET A 177 -14.31 1.53 -3.27
N THR A 178 -15.28 1.55 -2.34
CA THR A 178 -15.17 1.05 -0.95
C THR A 178 -16.24 0.01 -0.64
N THR A 179 -15.83 -1.21 -0.22
CA THR A 179 -16.33 -2.06 0.89
C THR A 179 -15.61 -3.41 0.79
N THR A 180 -14.54 -3.59 1.56
CA THR A 180 -13.57 -4.68 1.37
C THR A 180 -13.70 -5.76 2.45
N THR A 181 -13.90 -7.02 2.05
CA THR A 181 -13.63 -8.17 2.92
C THR A 181 -12.27 -8.74 2.54
N ALA A 182 -11.33 -8.77 3.49
CA ALA A 182 -9.96 -9.19 3.26
C ALA A 182 -9.61 -10.43 4.08
N SER A 183 -8.90 -11.37 3.46
CA SER A 183 -8.29 -12.52 4.13
C SER A 183 -6.81 -12.55 3.80
N SER A 184 -5.95 -12.46 4.82
CA SER A 184 -4.50 -12.56 4.68
C SER A 184 -3.99 -13.82 5.37
N ARG A 185 -3.07 -14.54 4.72
CA ARG A 185 -2.25 -15.59 5.35
C ARG A 185 -0.79 -15.19 5.21
N PHE A 186 -0.13 -14.94 6.34
CA PHE A 186 1.31 -14.79 6.39
C PHE A 186 1.96 -16.18 6.43
N LEU A 187 2.87 -16.44 5.50
CA LEU A 187 3.76 -17.59 5.59
C LEU A 187 5.01 -17.16 6.37
N ALA A 188 5.37 -17.96 7.38
CA ALA A 188 6.61 -17.78 8.13
C ALA A 188 7.84 -18.00 7.21
N PRO A 189 9.00 -17.40 7.53
CA PRO A 189 10.21 -17.58 6.73
C PRO A 189 10.63 -19.06 6.68
N ALA A 190 11.21 -19.45 5.55
CA ALA A 190 11.88 -20.75 5.36
C ALA A 190 13.27 -20.77 6.03
#